data_AF-A0A7X5RD86-F1
#
_entry.id   AF-A0A7X5RD86-F1
#
_cell.length_a   1.000
_cell.length_b   1.000
_cell.length_c   1.000
_cell.angle_alpha   90.00
_cell.angle_beta   90.00
_cell.angle_gamma   90.00
#
_symmetry.space_group_name_H-M   'P 1'
#
loop_
_entity.id
_entity.type
_entity.pdbx_description
1 polymer ?
#
loop_
_entity_poly.entity_id
_entity_poly.type
_entity_poly.pdbx_seq_one_letter_code
_entity_poly.pdbx_strand_id
1 'polypeptide(L)' 'MKNKGKIEVRTVGVQEPIKYVEYNGQRYVVDGHHRLLAAKKLGLTEVLIERVELPFAGYKTIEDLKSKL' A
#
# COMPACT_ATOMS: atom_id res chain seq x y z
N MET A 1 0.95 28.56 11.09
CA MET A 1 1.14 27.40 12.00
C MET A 1 0.15 26.32 11.58
N LYS A 2 0.62 25.07 11.43
CA LYS A 2 -0.11 23.93 10.86
C LYS A 2 -1.30 23.52 11.74
N ASN A 3 -2.38 23.01 11.14
CA ASN A 3 -3.19 21.91 11.70
C ASN A 3 -3.89 21.19 10.55
N LYS A 4 -3.19 20.21 9.98
CA LYS A 4 -3.76 19.21 9.07
C LYS A 4 -4.61 18.25 9.91
N GLY A 5 -5.82 17.98 9.44
CA GLY A 5 -6.79 17.10 10.08
C GLY A 5 -6.17 15.77 10.49
N LYS A 6 -6.35 15.44 11.76
CA LYS A 6 -5.87 14.23 12.42
C LYS A 6 -6.69 13.04 11.91
N ILE A 7 -6.01 12.03 11.38
CA ILE A 7 -6.58 10.69 11.23
C ILE A 7 -5.64 9.74 11.98
N GLU A 8 -6.02 9.43 13.22
CA GLU A 8 -5.37 8.38 14.00
C GLU A 8 -6.07 7.06 13.69
N VAL A 9 -5.40 6.17 12.97
CA VAL A 9 -5.72 4.75 12.96
C VAL A 9 -4.49 4.02 13.46
N ARG A 10 -4.51 3.63 14.74
CA ARG A 10 -3.51 2.74 15.34
C ARG A 10 -4.11 1.33 15.35
N THR A 11 -3.69 0.51 14.39
CA THR A 11 -3.85 -0.94 14.47
C THR A 11 -2.46 -1.55 14.59
N VAL A 12 -2.16 -2.05 15.78
CA VAL A 12 -0.86 -2.64 16.14
C VAL A 12 -0.61 -3.86 15.27
N GLY A 13 0.44 -3.83 14.45
CA GLY A 13 0.95 -5.01 13.75
C GLY A 13 1.87 -4.68 12.56
N VAL A 14 1.58 -3.63 11.80
CA VAL A 14 2.36 -3.24 10.63
C VAL A 14 2.57 -1.73 10.64
N GLN A 15 3.77 -1.28 11.04
CA GLN A 15 4.12 0.15 11.06
C GLN A 15 4.41 0.70 9.65
N GLU A 16 4.85 -0.15 8.72
CA GLU A 16 5.20 0.24 7.36
C GLU A 16 4.03 -0.01 6.39
N PRO A 17 3.50 1.01 5.71
CA PRO A 17 2.37 0.85 4.80
C PRO A 17 2.67 -0.12 3.64
N ILE A 18 1.62 -0.67 3.04
CA ILE A 18 1.67 -1.32 1.73
C ILE A 18 1.69 -0.21 0.68
N LYS A 19 2.73 -0.21 -0.17
CA LYS A 19 2.88 0.81 -1.20
C LYS A 19 2.23 0.34 -2.48
N TYR A 20 1.45 1.21 -3.10
CA TYR A 20 0.71 0.88 -4.32
C TYR A 20 0.80 2.00 -5.36
N VAL A 21 0.67 1.60 -6.62
CA VAL A 21 0.47 2.50 -7.76
C VAL A 21 -0.99 2.38 -8.20
N GLU A 22 -1.58 3.49 -8.65
CA GLU A 22 -2.91 3.51 -9.24
C GLU A 22 -2.81 3.73 -10.74
N TYR A 23 -3.41 2.83 -11.52
CA TYR A 23 -3.45 2.90 -12.97
C TYR A 23 -4.81 2.44 -13.48
N ASN A 24 -5.46 3.24 -14.32
CA ASN A 24 -6.81 2.99 -14.86
C ASN A 24 -7.85 2.60 -13.78
N GLY A 25 -7.81 3.28 -12.63
CA GLY A 25 -8.72 3.02 -11.50
C GLY A 25 -8.42 1.73 -10.72
N GLN A 26 -7.40 0.96 -11.12
CA GLN A 26 -6.94 -0.24 -10.44
C GLN A 26 -5.70 0.06 -9.61
N ARG A 27 -5.66 -0.47 -8.38
CA ARG A 27 -4.51 -0.38 -7.48
C ARG A 27 -3.64 -1.62 -7.58
N TYR A 28 -2.32 -1.41 -7.66
CA TYR A 28 -1.31 -2.44 -7.81
C TYR A 28 -0.25 -2.32 -6.71
N VAL A 29 0.05 -3.42 -6.04
CA VAL A 29 1.04 -3.48 -4.97
C VAL A 29 2.44 -3.45 -5.56
N VAL A 30 3.28 -2.55 -5.06
CA VAL A 30 4.70 -2.43 -5.45
C VAL A 30 5.65 -2.62 -4.26
N ASP A 31 5.17 -2.50 -3.03
CA ASP A 31 5.89 -2.95 -1.82
C ASP A 31 4.92 -3.46 -0.75
N GLY A 32 5.38 -4.39 0.10
CA GLY A 32 4.59 -4.95 1.19
C GLY A 32 3.78 -6.19 0.83
N HIS A 33 4.14 -6.93 -0.22
CA HIS A 33 3.46 -8.16 -0.65
C HIS A 33 3.26 -9.19 0.49
N HIS A 34 4.31 -9.45 1.28
CA HIS A 34 4.22 -10.36 2.44
C HIS A 34 3.32 -9.80 3.54
N ARG A 35 3.32 -8.48 3.74
CA ARG A 35 2.46 -7.80 4.73
C ARG A 35 0.99 -7.89 4.32
N LEU A 36 0.69 -7.67 3.04
CA LEU A 36 -0.65 -7.86 2.48
C LEU A 36 -1.10 -9.31 2.62
N LEU A 37 -0.23 -10.28 2.31
CA LEU A 37 -0.54 -11.70 2.46
C LEU A 37 -0.81 -12.07 3.93
N ALA A 38 0.00 -11.56 4.86
CA ALA A 38 -0.20 -11.78 6.29
C ALA A 38 -1.51 -11.17 6.80
N ALA A 39 -1.83 -9.94 6.39
CA ALA A 39 -3.08 -9.28 6.73
C ALA A 39 -4.30 -10.08 6.23
N LYS A 40 -4.25 -10.58 4.99
CA LYS A 40 -5.29 -11.46 4.43
C LYS A 40 -5.45 -12.75 5.25
N LYS A 41 -4.34 -13.39 5.63
CA LYS A 41 -4.36 -14.61 6.46
C LYS A 41 -4.91 -14.38 7.87
N LEU A 42 -4.68 -13.19 8.43
CA LEU A 42 -5.17 -12.79 9.75
C LEU A 42 -6.62 -12.28 9.72
N GLY A 43 -7.26 -12.21 8.55
CA GLY A 43 -8.62 -11.67 8.41
C GLY A 43 -8.71 -10.18 8.71
N LEU A 44 -7.61 -9.43 8.60
CA LEU A 44 -7.63 -7.98 8.77
C LEU A 44 -8.37 -7.34 7.61
N THR A 45 -9.36 -6.50 7.94
CA THR A 45 -10.14 -5.73 6.96
C THR A 45 -9.51 -4.39 6.63
N GLU A 46 -8.54 -3.93 7.45
CA GLU A 46 -7.88 -2.65 7.31
C GLU A 46 -6.36 -2.80 7.40
N VAL A 47 -5.65 -2.11 6.51
CA VAL A 47 -4.19 -2.04 6.45
C VAL A 47 -3.76 -0.62 6.09
N LEU A 48 -2.59 -0.20 6.58
CA LEU A 48 -2.00 1.07 6.17
C LEU A 48 -1.54 0.96 4.71
N ILE A 49 -1.92 1.93 3.88
CA ILE A 49 -1.55 2.00 2.46
C ILE A 49 -0.98 3.37 2.12
N GLU A 50 -0.03 3.39 1.20
CA GLU A 50 0.60 4.61 0.69
C GLU A 50 0.63 4.57 -0.85
N ARG A 51 0.10 5.61 -1.51
CA ARG A 51 0.20 5.74 -2.96
C ARG A 51 1.60 6.25 -3.32
N VAL A 52 2.22 5.61 -4.30
CA VAL A 52 3.49 6.04 -4.91
C VAL A 52 3.35 6.14 -6.43
N GLU A 53 4.36 6.70 -7.08
CA GLU A 53 4.45 6.81 -8.54
C GLU A 53 5.59 5.93 -9.06
N LEU A 54 5.49 5.50 -10.33
CA LEU A 54 6.60 4.83 -11.01
C LEU A 54 7.63 5.87 -11.50
N PRO A 55 8.94 5.54 -11.52
CA PRO A 55 9.53 4.28 -11.08
C PRO A 55 9.62 4.16 -9.55
N PHE A 56 9.42 2.95 -9.03
CA PHE A 56 9.50 2.67 -7.60
C PHE A 56 10.06 1.28 -7.33
N ALA A 57 11.05 1.13 -6.45
CA ALA A 57 11.57 -0.16 -5.98
C ALA A 57 11.84 -1.22 -7.07
N GLY A 58 12.32 -0.80 -8.25
CA GLY A 58 12.60 -1.69 -9.38
C GLY A 58 11.46 -1.86 -10.38
N TYR A 59 10.24 -1.43 -10.04
CA TYR A 59 9.15 -1.25 -11.00
C TYR A 59 9.40 0.02 -11.79
N LYS A 60 9.50 -0.08 -13.11
CA LYS A 60 9.82 1.03 -14.02
C LYS A 60 8.59 1.50 -14.76
N THR A 61 7.76 0.57 -15.22
CA THR A 61 6.59 0.87 -16.06
C THR A 61 5.37 0.08 -15.61
N ILE A 62 4.22 0.39 -16.20
CA ILE A 62 2.95 -0.27 -15.89
C ILE A 62 3.02 -1.77 -16.18
N GLU A 63 3.80 -2.18 -17.18
CA GLU A 63 4.04 -3.57 -17.56
C GLU A 63 4.73 -4.39 -16.47
N ASP A 64 5.39 -3.75 -15.51
CA ASP A 64 6.01 -4.42 -14.36
C ASP A 64 4.97 -4.77 -13.26
N LEU A 65 3.76 -4.20 -13.30
CA LEU A 65 2.74 -4.37 -12.28
C LEU A 65 2.01 -5.71 -12.43
N LYS A 66 2.14 -6.60 -11.43
CA LYS A 66 1.56 -7.97 -11.47
C LYS A 66 0.49 -8.24 -10.41
N SER A 67 0.54 -7.54 -9.28
CA SER A 67 -0.25 -7.86 -8.09
C SER A 67 -1.27 -6.76 -7.81
N LYS A 68 -2.55 -7.12 -7.69
CA LYS A 68 -3.60 -6.19 -7.27
C LYS A 68 -3.65 -6.05 -5.75
N LEU A 69 -3.92 -4.83 -5.29
CA LEU A 69 -4.18 -4.54 -3.87
C LEU A 69 -5.57 -5.02 -3.47
#